data_AF-A0A952HQ84-F1
#
_entry.id   AF-A0A952HQ84-F1
#
_cell.length_a   1.000
_cell.length_b   1.000
_cell.length_c   1.000
_cell.angle_alpha   90.00
_cell.angle_beta   90.00
_cell.angle_gamma   90.00
#
_symmetry.space_group_name_H-M   'P 1'
#
loop_
_entity.id
_entity.type
_entity.pdbx_description
1 polymer ?
#
loop_
_entity_poly.entity_id
_entity_poly.type
_entity_poly.pdbx_seq_one_letter_code
_entity_poly.pdbx_strand_id
1 'polypeptide(L)'
;MAQSEVQQVLTGNDLQTGEVIFYTQMGTFTEDLTKALVFDDDSEASAALKRIIDGAGDVVGAYLIEVQSGSKGVQASHIRERIRTAGPTNYFHGKQEEVR
;
A
#
# COMPACT_ATOMS: atom_id res chain seq x y z
N MET A 1 8.73 -23.00 17.07
CA MET A 1 7.53 -22.33 16.54
C MET A 1 7.95 -20.90 16.25
N ALA A 2 8.36 -20.58 15.02
CA ALA A 2 8.70 -19.21 14.67
C ALA A 2 7.36 -18.46 14.52
N GLN A 3 7.05 -17.58 15.47
CA GLN A 3 6.01 -16.58 15.24
C GLN A 3 6.49 -15.75 14.06
N SER A 4 5.85 -15.93 12.91
CA SER A 4 6.01 -15.02 11.79
C SER A 4 5.57 -13.64 12.29
N GLU A 5 6.52 -12.73 12.51
CA GLU A 5 6.21 -11.33 12.77
C GLU A 5 5.44 -10.82 11.55
N VAL A 6 4.12 -10.67 11.70
CA VAL A 6 3.25 -10.21 10.61
C VAL A 6 3.48 -8.72 10.48
N GLN A 7 4.36 -8.36 9.55
CA GLN A 7 4.63 -6.97 9.21
C GLN A 7 3.48 -6.44 8.35
N GLN A 8 2.93 -5.29 8.72
CA GLN A 8 1.81 -4.68 8.03
C GLN A 8 2.17 -3.28 7.55
N VAL A 9 1.55 -2.84 6.46
CA VAL A 9 1.59 -1.43 6.04
C VAL A 9 0.17 -0.94 5.78
N LEU A 10 -0.06 0.35 6.00
CA LEU A 10 -1.32 1.01 5.67
C LEU A 10 -1.26 1.50 4.22
N THR A 11 -2.22 1.06 3.42
CA THR A 11 -2.39 1.48 2.02
C THR A 11 -3.80 2.01 1.77
N GLY A 12 -3.96 2.81 0.72
CA GLY A 12 -5.23 3.31 0.23
C GLY A 12 -5.10 3.84 -1.19
N ASN A 13 -6.10 4.60 -1.63
CA ASN A 13 -6.02 5.36 -2.88
C ASN A 13 -5.97 6.85 -2.57
N ASP A 14 -5.15 7.60 -3.30
CA ASP A 14 -5.23 9.06 -3.30
C ASP A 14 -6.59 9.49 -3.89
N LEU A 15 -7.28 10.39 -3.20
CA LEU A 15 -8.62 10.86 -3.58
C LEU A 15 -8.60 11.64 -4.90
N GLN A 16 -7.51 12.37 -5.18
CA GLN A 16 -7.38 13.25 -6.33
C GLN A 16 -6.87 12.49 -7.56
N THR A 17 -5.83 11.67 -7.41
CA THR A 17 -5.21 10.95 -8.54
C THR A 17 -5.74 9.54 -8.73
N GLY A 18 -6.30 8.93 -7.68
CA GLY A 18 -6.72 7.53 -7.67
C GLY A 18 -5.55 6.54 -7.52
N GLU A 19 -4.32 7.03 -7.40
CA GLU A 19 -3.12 6.18 -7.31
C GLU A 19 -3.04 5.45 -5.98
N VAL A 20 -2.34 4.31 -5.98
CA VAL A 20 -2.12 3.54 -4.76
C VAL A 20 -1.03 4.20 -3.94
N ILE A 21 -1.37 4.53 -2.70
CA ILE A 21 -0.47 5.21 -1.78
C ILE A 21 -0.30 4.42 -0.49
N PHE A 22 0.82 4.64 0.18
CA PHE A 22 1.25 4.00 1.39
C PHE A 22 1.61 5.03 2.44
N TYR A 23 1.22 4.78 3.70
CA TYR A 23 1.51 5.68 4.81
C TYR A 23 2.99 5.60 5.20
N THR A 24 3.60 6.73 5.53
CA THR A 24 5.04 6.82 5.86
C THR A 24 5.27 7.17 7.33
N GLN A 25 6.51 6.98 7.80
CA GLN A 25 6.94 7.39 9.14
C GLN A 25 6.79 8.89 9.41
N MET A 26 6.76 9.71 8.35
CA MET A 26 6.60 11.16 8.47
C MET A 26 5.15 11.61 8.65
N GLY A 27 4.20 10.66 8.69
CA GLY A 27 2.77 10.97 8.77
C GLY A 27 2.16 11.45 7.45
N THR A 28 2.83 11.17 6.33
CA THR A 28 2.40 11.52 4.97
C THR A 28 2.20 10.25 4.14
N PHE A 29 1.77 10.41 2.88
CA PHE A 29 1.58 9.31 1.93
C PHE A 29 2.61 9.35 0.80
N THR A 30 2.95 8.19 0.27
CA THR A 30 3.89 7.98 -0.85
C THR A 30 3.35 6.91 -1.77
N GLU A 31 3.62 7.00 -3.08
CA GLU A 31 3.32 5.93 -4.04
C GLU A 31 4.35 4.77 -3.96
N ASP A 32 5.50 5.03 -3.35
CA ASP A 32 6.59 4.06 -3.22
C ASP A 32 6.46 3.21 -1.96
N LEU A 33 6.05 1.94 -2.13
CA LEU A 33 5.92 0.95 -1.05
C LEU A 33 7.20 0.79 -0.22
N THR A 34 8.39 0.99 -0.79
CA THR A 34 9.65 0.81 -0.07
C THR A 34 9.88 1.86 1.03
N LYS A 35 9.16 2.98 0.95
CA LYS A 35 9.19 4.07 1.94
C LYS A 35 8.01 4.00 2.93
N ALA A 36 7.17 2.99 2.82
CA ALA A 36 6.03 2.80 3.71
C ALA A 36 6.50 2.54 5.14
N LEU A 37 5.73 3.05 6.10
CA LEU A 37 5.84 2.67 7.50
C LEU A 37 5.37 1.23 7.66
N VAL A 38 6.29 0.38 8.11
CA VAL A 38 6.01 -1.00 8.51
C VAL A 38 5.64 -1.01 9.99
N PHE A 39 4.48 -1.58 10.28
CA PHE A 39 4.01 -1.84 11.63
C PHE A 39 4.35 -3.30 12.00
N ASP A 40 5.04 -3.46 13.12
CA ASP A 40 5.33 -4.77 13.72
C ASP A 40 4.28 -5.16 14.79
N ASP A 41 3.43 -4.19 15.20
CA ASP A 41 2.36 -4.37 16.18
C ASP A 41 0.98 -4.06 15.56
N ASP A 42 0.06 -5.01 15.68
CA ASP A 42 -1.29 -4.95 15.10
C ASP A 42 -2.17 -3.87 15.75
N SER A 43 -1.95 -3.56 17.03
CA SER A 43 -2.68 -2.51 17.75
C SER A 43 -2.28 -1.13 17.23
N GLU A 44 -0.98 -0.90 17.03
CA GLU A 44 -0.46 0.33 16.42
C GLU A 44 -0.97 0.51 14.98
N ALA A 45 -0.92 -0.56 14.17
CA ALA A 45 -1.42 -0.55 12.80
C ALA A 45 -2.91 -0.21 12.74
N SER A 46 -3.71 -0.84 13.60
CA SER A 46 -5.16 -0.62 13.70
C SER A 46 -5.50 0.79 14.18
N ALA A 47 -4.75 1.33 15.15
CA ALA A 47 -4.92 2.70 15.62
C ALA A 47 -4.60 3.72 14.53
N ALA A 48 -3.54 3.50 13.75
CA ALA A 48 -3.18 4.33 12.61
C ALA A 48 -4.28 4.29 11.53
N LEU A 49 -4.77 3.10 11.18
CA LEU A 49 -5.86 2.93 10.23
C LEU A 49 -7.11 3.70 10.66
N LYS A 50 -7.52 3.54 11.93
CA LYS A 50 -8.67 4.26 12.47
C LYS A 50 -8.50 5.77 12.37
N ARG A 51 -7.32 6.30 12.69
CA ARG A 51 -7.02 7.73 12.58
C ARG A 51 -7.16 8.24 11.15
N ILE A 52 -6.74 7.45 10.16
CA ILE A 52 -6.88 7.81 8.74
C ILE A 52 -8.35 7.76 8.30
N ILE A 53 -9.11 6.72 8.70
CA ILE A 53 -10.53 6.58 8.36
C ILE A 53 -11.38 7.68 8.99
N ASP A 54 -11.11 8.01 10.26
CA ASP A 54 -11.85 9.04 11.00
C ASP A 54 -11.46 10.47 10.54
N GLY A 55 -10.34 10.61 9.81
CA GLY A 55 -9.89 11.88 9.25
C GLY A 55 -10.63 12.25 7.97
N ALA A 56 -10.86 13.56 7.76
CA ALA A 56 -11.25 14.11 6.46
C ALA A 56 -10.00 14.22 5.56
N GLY A 57 -9.41 13.07 5.22
CA GLY A 57 -8.15 13.00 4.47
C GLY A 57 -8.34 12.77 2.97
N ASP A 58 -7.27 13.01 2.22
CA ASP A 58 -7.16 12.74 0.78
C ASP A 58 -7.01 11.24 0.45
N VAL A 59 -7.43 10.33 1.34
CA VAL A 59 -7.22 8.88 1.18
C VAL A 59 -8.54 8.13 1.22
N VAL A 60 -8.80 7.36 0.17
CA VAL A 60 -10.01 6.57 -0.01
C VAL A 60 -9.71 5.09 0.15
N GLY A 61 -10.59 4.39 0.87
CA GLY A 61 -10.53 2.94 1.01
C GLY A 61 -9.24 2.47 1.67
N ALA A 62 -8.82 3.13 2.76
CA ALA A 62 -7.63 2.74 3.51
C ALA A 62 -7.80 1.37 4.18
N TYR A 63 -6.77 0.54 4.13
CA TYR A 63 -6.72 -0.78 4.80
C TYR A 63 -5.27 -1.21 5.05
N LEU A 64 -5.10 -2.24 5.88
CA LEU A 64 -3.79 -2.84 6.18
C LEU A 64 -3.52 -4.00 5.23
N ILE A 65 -2.28 -4.09 4.76
CA ILE A 65 -1.79 -5.23 3.98
C ILE A 65 -0.58 -5.84 4.67
N GLU A 66 -0.47 -7.17 4.60
CA GLU A 66 0.72 -7.87 5.04
C GLU A 66 1.86 -7.69 4.03
N VAL A 67 3.05 -7.43 4.56
CA VAL A 67 4.27 -7.29 3.79
C VAL A 67 5.34 -8.23 4.32
N GLN A 68 6.29 -8.55 3.47
CA GLN A 68 7.50 -9.26 3.85
C GLN A 68 8.71 -8.36 3.60
N SER A 69 9.55 -8.23 4.61
CA SER A 69 10.88 -7.64 4.49
C SER A 69 11.79 -8.59 3.71
N GLY A 70 12.02 -8.31 2.42
CA GLY A 70 12.96 -9.05 1.57
C GLY A 70 14.30 -8.33 1.42
N SER A 71 15.29 -9.01 0.86
CA SER A 71 16.63 -8.45 0.58
C SER A 71 16.64 -7.26 -0.41
N LYS A 72 15.50 -6.97 -1.06
CA LYS A 72 15.30 -5.86 -1.99
C LYS A 72 14.32 -4.79 -1.47
N GLY A 73 13.93 -4.86 -0.19
CA GLY A 73 12.94 -3.97 0.43
C GLY A 73 11.61 -4.66 0.74
N VAL A 74 10.63 -3.85 1.16
CA VAL A 74 9.28 -4.29 1.53
C VAL A 74 8.51 -4.75 0.29
N GLN A 75 7.99 -5.97 0.31
CA GLN A 75 7.17 -6.52 -0.76
C GLN A 75 5.80 -6.96 -0.23
N ALA A 76 4.75 -6.66 -0.99
CA ALA A 76 3.40 -7.13 -0.66
C ALA A 76 3.33 -8.66 -0.73
N SER A 77 2.82 -9.28 0.33
CA SER A 77 2.75 -10.74 0.47
C SER A 77 1.74 -11.39 -0.47
N HIS A 78 0.70 -10.64 -0.87
CA HIS A 78 -0.47 -11.19 -1.54
C HIS A 78 -0.61 -10.66 -2.98
N ILE A 79 -1.11 -11.51 -3.88
CA ILE A 79 -1.05 -11.28 -5.34
C ILE A 79 -1.86 -10.05 -5.79
N ARG A 80 -2.97 -9.77 -5.11
CA ARG A 80 -3.84 -8.62 -5.40
C ARG A 80 -3.09 -7.31 -5.13
N GLU A 81 -2.33 -7.26 -4.04
CA GLU A 81 -1.57 -6.10 -3.58
C GLU A 81 -0.34 -5.88 -4.46
N ARG A 82 0.29 -6.96 -4.94
CA ARG A 82 1.34 -6.87 -5.97
C ARG A 82 0.81 -6.25 -7.28
N ILE A 83 -0.39 -6.63 -7.72
CA ILE A 83 -1.04 -6.04 -8.90
C ILE A 83 -1.40 -4.56 -8.65
N ARG A 84 -1.95 -4.22 -7.47
CA ARG A 84 -2.26 -2.82 -7.11
C ARG A 84 -1.02 -1.94 -7.06
N THR A 85 0.08 -2.43 -6.49
CA THR A 85 1.35 -1.67 -6.39
C THR A 85 1.98 -1.43 -7.76
N ALA A 86 1.82 -2.36 -8.70
CA ALA A 86 2.27 -2.17 -10.09
C ALA A 86 1.45 -1.10 -10.85
N GLY A 87 0.34 -0.62 -10.28
CA GLY A 87 -0.58 0.28 -10.93
C GLY A 87 -1.43 -0.42 -12.00
N PRO A 88 -2.32 0.32 -12.67
CA PRO A 88 -3.08 -0.22 -13.79
C PRO A 88 -2.12 -0.67 -14.90
N THR A 89 -2.20 -1.95 -15.31
CA THR A 89 -1.49 -2.47 -16.49
C THR A 89 -1.96 -1.84 -17.81
N ASN A 90 -2.86 -0.85 -17.74
CA ASN A 90 -3.51 -0.19 -18.85
C ASN A 90 -2.93 1.22 -19.13
N TYR A 91 -1.65 1.46 -18.80
CA TYR A 91 -0.89 2.57 -19.39
C TYR A 91 -0.59 2.29 -20.88
N PHE A 92 -1.66 2.12 -21.65
CA PHE A 92 -1.74 2.34 -23.08
C PHE A 92 -3.09 3.00 -23.29
N HIS A 93 -3.11 4.30 -23.56
CA HIS A 93 -4.34 4.92 -24.05
C HIS A 93 -4.60 4.41 -25.47
N GLY A 94 -5.27 3.25 -25.61
CA GLY A 94 -5.70 2.66 -26.88
C GLY A 94 -5.93 1.14 -26.86
N LYS A 95 -7.04 0.66 -27.47
CA LYS A 95 -7.38 -0.77 -27.74
C LYS A 95 -6.26 -1.48 -28.49
N GLN A 96 -5.80 -2.67 -28.10
CA GLN A 96 -5.29 -3.72 -29.02
C GLN A 96 -4.43 -3.31 -30.25
N GLU A 97 -3.71 -2.20 -30.22
CA GLU A 97 -2.88 -1.68 -31.32
C GLU A 97 -1.56 -1.27 -30.65
N GLU A 98 -0.73 -2.21 -30.23
CA GLU A 98 0.48 -2.48 -30.99
C GLU A 98 0.87 -3.95 -30.84
N VAL A 99 0.03 -4.84 -31.37
CA VAL A 99 0.56 -6.06 -31.98
C VAL A 99 0.98 -5.67 -33.39
N ARG A 100 2.21 -5.15 -33.53
CA ARG A 100 3.22 -5.60 -34.50
C ARG A 100 4.47 -4.73 -34.49
#